data_AF-A0A840KKS2-F1
#
_entry.id   AF-A0A840KKS2-F1
#
_cell.length_a   1.000
_cell.length_b   1.000
_cell.length_c   1.000
_cell.angle_alpha   90.00
_cell.angle_beta   90.00
_cell.angle_gamma   90.00
#
_symmetry.space_group_name_H-M   'P 1'
#
loop_
_entity.id
_entity.type
_entity.pdbx_description
1 polymer ?
#
loop_
_entity_poly.entity_id
_entity_poly.type
_entity_poly.pdbx_seq_one_letter_code
_entity_poly.pdbx_strand_id
1 'polypeptide(L)'
;MKKSIVLYFILFPLYIFLSQTIRGTVVNDAEHAIPNVNVYLDGTKISTTSGEDGSFSIELSSKNKGNLVFQKESYETFMTDVSKVYGKTLKIVLVKAADIEEVQLIPFTEEAYKNHIYNFLKNFIGSDQQNVKIRNQRSLKFAYDRKNNFLTVKAPQPLIIENKNLGYEIVYDLLGFTLDLKKI
;
A
#
# COMPACT_ATOMS: atom_id res chain seq x y z
N MET A 1 34.92 -35.88 -38.76
CA MET A 1 33.73 -35.88 -37.87
C MET A 1 33.75 -34.80 -36.77
N LYS A 2 34.77 -33.92 -36.67
CA LYS A 2 34.85 -32.89 -35.61
C LYS A 2 34.28 -31.50 -35.98
N LYS A 3 34.03 -31.23 -37.28
CA LYS A 3 33.55 -29.91 -37.75
C LYS A 3 32.03 -29.75 -37.70
N SER A 4 31.26 -30.84 -37.74
CA SER A 4 29.77 -30.77 -37.69
C SER A 4 29.21 -30.54 -36.28
N ILE A 5 29.98 -30.85 -35.22
CA ILE A 5 29.56 -30.61 -33.82
C ILE A 5 29.65 -29.11 -33.45
N VAL A 6 30.55 -28.37 -34.08
CA VAL A 6 30.71 -26.92 -33.84
C VAL A 6 29.51 -26.13 -34.38
N LEU A 7 28.85 -26.62 -35.43
CA LEU A 7 27.69 -25.95 -36.03
C LEU A 7 26.42 -26.08 -35.16
N TYR A 8 26.33 -27.13 -34.32
CA TYR A 8 25.18 -27.32 -33.42
C TYR A 8 25.24 -26.43 -32.17
N PHE A 9 26.43 -25.89 -31.83
CA PHE A 9 26.60 -24.96 -30.71
C PHE A 9 26.22 -23.51 -31.04
N ILE A 10 26.04 -23.19 -32.34
CA ILE A 10 25.62 -21.87 -32.83
C ILE A 10 24.09 -21.70 -32.89
N LEU A 11 23.32 -22.78 -32.73
CA LEU A 11 21.85 -22.75 -32.68
C LEU A 11 21.31 -22.88 -31.25
N PHE A 12 22.00 -22.30 -30.26
CA PHE A 12 21.39 -22.10 -28.95
C PHE A 12 20.34 -20.98 -29.10
N PRO A 13 19.03 -21.24 -28.96
CA PRO A 13 18.04 -20.18 -29.01
C PRO A 13 18.31 -19.24 -27.83
N LEU A 14 18.75 -18.01 -28.15
CA LEU A 14 18.71 -16.88 -27.22
C LEU A 14 17.24 -16.64 -26.90
N TYR A 15 16.76 -17.24 -25.80
CA TYR A 15 15.49 -16.86 -25.20
C TYR A 15 15.66 -15.42 -24.67
N ILE A 16 15.33 -14.44 -25.50
CA ILE A 16 15.26 -13.04 -25.10
C ILE A 16 14.07 -12.93 -24.15
N PHE A 17 14.33 -12.86 -22.84
CA PHE A 17 13.34 -12.47 -21.86
C PHE A 17 13.04 -10.99 -22.06
N LEU A 18 11.96 -10.69 -22.79
CA LEU A 18 11.47 -9.33 -22.94
C LEU A 18 10.83 -8.89 -21.61
N SER A 19 11.56 -8.11 -20.81
CA SER A 19 10.98 -7.27 -19.76
C SER A 19 10.09 -6.23 -20.42
N GLN A 20 8.89 -6.03 -19.89
CA GLN A 20 7.99 -4.94 -20.27
C GLN A 20 8.17 -3.80 -19.29
N THR A 21 8.65 -2.67 -19.80
CA THR A 21 8.74 -1.45 -19.02
C THR A 21 7.43 -0.70 -19.07
N ILE A 22 6.78 -0.52 -17.92
CA ILE A 22 5.66 0.40 -17.77
C ILE A 22 6.23 1.75 -17.39
N ARG A 23 5.80 2.80 -18.09
CA ARG A 23 6.28 4.17 -17.89
C ARG A 23 5.11 5.14 -17.81
N GLY A 24 5.33 6.27 -17.17
CA GLY A 24 4.32 7.30 -17.06
C GLY A 24 4.76 8.47 -16.22
N THR A 25 3.79 9.33 -15.90
CA THR A 25 3.95 10.44 -14.97
C THR A 25 2.91 10.37 -13.87
N VAL A 26 3.27 10.84 -12.68
CA VAL A 26 2.37 11.01 -11.55
C VAL A 26 2.17 12.50 -11.29
N VAL A 27 0.91 12.92 -11.27
CA VAL A 27 0.50 14.31 -11.05
C VAL A 27 -0.59 14.40 -9.98
N ASN A 28 -0.83 15.59 -9.44
CA ASN A 28 -2.02 15.84 -8.63
C ASN A 28 -3.22 16.30 -9.49
N ASP A 29 -4.34 16.57 -8.82
CA ASP A 29 -5.57 17.11 -9.38
C ASP A 29 -5.39 18.49 -10.06
N ALA A 30 -4.40 19.27 -9.63
CA ALA A 30 -3.99 20.52 -10.26
C ALA A 30 -2.94 20.35 -11.39
N GLU A 31 -2.70 19.11 -11.85
CA GLU A 31 -1.72 18.73 -12.89
C GLU A 31 -0.25 19.01 -12.55
N HIS A 32 0.08 19.30 -11.29
CA HIS A 32 1.47 19.42 -10.85
C HIS A 32 2.10 18.04 -10.66
N ALA A 33 3.33 17.88 -11.13
CA ALA A 33 4.11 16.65 -10.95
C ALA A 33 4.33 16.33 -9.46
N ILE A 34 4.20 15.05 -9.11
CA ILE A 34 4.44 14.56 -7.75
C ILE A 34 5.73 13.73 -7.74
N PRO A 35 6.80 14.24 -7.09
CA PRO A 35 8.04 13.51 -6.98
C PRO A 35 8.01 12.50 -5.84
N ASN A 36 8.93 11.54 -5.88
CA ASN A 36 9.16 10.58 -4.83
C ASN A 36 7.90 9.74 -4.47
N VAL A 37 7.09 9.39 -5.47
CA VAL A 37 5.95 8.46 -5.34
C VAL A 37 6.48 7.04 -5.43
N ASN A 38 6.13 6.20 -4.46
CA ASN A 38 6.48 4.78 -4.50
C ASN A 38 5.57 4.06 -5.48
N VAL A 39 6.16 3.41 -6.47
CA VAL A 39 5.44 2.62 -7.48
C VAL A 39 5.91 1.18 -7.38
N TYR A 40 5.01 0.26 -7.02
CA TYR A 40 5.41 -1.13 -6.78
C TYR A 40 4.35 -2.13 -7.22
N LEU A 41 4.79 -3.34 -7.54
CA LEU A 41 3.90 -4.46 -7.80
C LEU A 41 3.59 -5.17 -6.48
N ASP A 42 2.31 -5.18 -6.12
CA ASP A 42 1.82 -5.76 -4.87
C ASP A 42 2.24 -7.24 -4.70
N GLY A 43 2.65 -7.60 -3.49
CA GLY A 43 3.18 -8.93 -3.16
C GLY A 43 4.57 -9.25 -3.71
N THR A 44 5.32 -8.28 -4.25
CA THR A 44 6.68 -8.50 -4.79
C THR A 44 7.69 -7.45 -4.32
N LYS A 45 8.98 -7.67 -4.60
CA LYS A 45 10.06 -6.69 -4.38
C LYS A 45 10.24 -5.70 -5.54
N ILE A 46 9.43 -5.82 -6.60
CA ILE A 46 9.59 -5.01 -7.80
C ILE A 46 8.98 -3.63 -7.54
N SER A 47 9.82 -2.61 -7.53
CA SER A 47 9.44 -1.23 -7.21
C SER A 47 10.33 -0.22 -7.92
N THR A 48 9.83 1.01 -8.03
CA THR A 48 10.55 2.19 -8.49
C THR A 48 9.99 3.42 -7.77
N THR A 49 10.60 4.58 -7.99
CA THR A 49 10.18 5.85 -7.41
C THR A 49 10.05 6.90 -8.52
N SER A 50 9.04 7.78 -8.44
CA SER A 50 8.93 8.88 -9.42
C SER A 50 10.03 9.93 -9.22
N GLY A 51 10.54 10.47 -10.34
CA GLY A 51 11.52 11.54 -10.37
C GLY A 51 10.94 12.92 -10.05
N GLU A 52 11.77 13.96 -10.11
CA GLU A 52 11.37 15.36 -9.81
C GLU A 52 10.27 15.89 -10.73
N ASP A 53 10.24 15.44 -11.97
CA ASP A 53 9.22 15.74 -12.97
C ASP A 53 7.98 14.82 -12.87
N GLY A 54 7.92 13.98 -11.84
CA GLY A 54 6.86 13.00 -11.62
C GLY A 54 6.95 11.77 -12.55
N SER A 55 7.96 11.68 -13.42
CA SER A 55 8.14 10.54 -14.31
C SER A 55 8.50 9.27 -13.53
N PHE A 56 8.00 8.12 -13.96
CA PHE A 56 8.38 6.82 -13.39
C PHE A 56 8.58 5.78 -14.51
N SER A 57 9.39 4.77 -14.21
CA SER A 57 9.65 3.63 -15.07
C SER A 57 9.86 2.39 -14.22
N ILE A 58 9.02 1.37 -14.40
CA ILE A 58 9.09 0.10 -13.69
C ILE A 58 9.17 -1.06 -14.67
N GLU A 59 10.10 -1.97 -14.42
CA GLU A 59 10.31 -3.15 -15.26
C GLU A 59 9.54 -4.35 -14.71
N LEU A 60 8.59 -4.87 -15.50
CA LEU A 60 7.81 -6.06 -15.18
C LEU A 60 8.05 -7.13 -16.25
N SER A 61 8.12 -8.40 -15.86
CA SER A 61 8.02 -9.50 -16.82
C SER A 61 6.58 -9.68 -17.29
N SER A 62 6.37 -10.19 -18.50
CA SER A 62 5.04 -10.57 -19.00
C SER A 62 4.31 -11.63 -18.14
N LYS A 63 5.04 -12.31 -17.24
CA LYS A 63 4.47 -13.24 -16.25
C LYS A 63 3.95 -12.56 -14.99
N ASN A 64 4.33 -11.30 -14.74
CA ASN A 64 3.89 -10.57 -13.57
C ASN A 64 2.38 -10.28 -13.67
N LYS A 65 1.67 -10.60 -12.59
CA LYS A 65 0.24 -10.37 -12.40
C LYS A 65 0.04 -9.66 -11.06
N GLY A 66 -1.10 -8.99 -10.91
CA GLY A 66 -1.46 -8.29 -9.69
C GLY A 66 -1.65 -6.80 -9.92
N ASN A 67 -1.62 -6.06 -8.83
CA ASN A 67 -1.87 -4.62 -8.83
C ASN A 67 -0.55 -3.85 -8.81
N LEU A 68 -0.42 -2.91 -9.74
CA LEU A 68 0.57 -1.84 -9.67
C LEU A 68 0.00 -0.75 -8.76
N VAL A 69 0.72 -0.46 -7.68
CA VAL A 69 0.32 0.44 -6.61
C VAL A 69 1.18 1.70 -6.67
N PHE A 70 0.53 2.85 -6.55
CA PHE A 70 1.14 4.18 -6.48
C PHE A 70 0.81 4.78 -5.11
N GLN A 71 1.84 4.96 -4.29
CA GLN A 71 1.69 5.39 -2.90
C GLN A 71 2.59 6.58 -2.60
N LYS A 72 2.02 7.61 -1.96
CA LYS A 72 2.73 8.79 -1.49
C LYS A 72 2.09 9.28 -0.20
N GLU A 73 2.91 9.71 0.74
CA GLU A 73 2.42 10.33 1.98
C GLU A 73 1.50 11.52 1.68
N SER A 74 0.40 11.63 2.42
CA SER A 74 -0.64 12.65 2.22
C SER A 74 -1.43 12.55 0.90
N TYR A 75 -1.31 11.45 0.15
CA TYR A 75 -2.12 11.16 -1.03
C TYR A 75 -2.88 9.85 -0.86
N GLU A 76 -4.01 9.72 -1.54
CA GLU A 76 -4.73 8.45 -1.63
C GLU A 76 -3.94 7.45 -2.47
N THR A 77 -3.87 6.20 -2.01
CA THR A 77 -3.22 5.12 -2.75
C THR A 77 -4.01 4.79 -4.01
N PHE A 78 -3.38 4.90 -5.17
CA PHE A 78 -3.97 4.47 -6.44
C PHE A 78 -3.48 3.07 -6.81
N MET A 79 -4.39 2.21 -7.25
CA MET A 79 -4.09 0.83 -7.65
C MET A 79 -4.69 0.52 -9.02
N THR A 80 -3.92 -0.12 -9.89
CA THR A 80 -4.41 -0.63 -11.17
C THR A 80 -3.86 -2.01 -11.46
N ASP A 81 -4.70 -2.87 -12.03
CA ASP A 81 -4.27 -4.17 -12.51
C ASP A 81 -3.25 -4.00 -13.65
N VAL A 82 -2.13 -4.72 -13.56
CA VAL A 82 -1.04 -4.68 -14.55
C VAL A 82 -1.54 -5.02 -15.97
N SER A 83 -2.51 -5.93 -16.10
CA SER A 83 -3.07 -6.33 -17.40
C SER A 83 -3.72 -5.18 -18.18
N LYS A 84 -4.17 -4.12 -17.49
CA LYS A 84 -4.84 -2.96 -18.10
C LYS A 84 -3.86 -1.92 -18.64
N VAL A 85 -2.60 -1.98 -18.22
CA VAL A 85 -1.60 -0.93 -18.44
C VAL A 85 -0.43 -1.35 -19.34
N TYR A 86 -0.32 -2.63 -19.68
CA TYR A 86 0.71 -3.09 -20.62
C TYR A 86 0.68 -2.33 -21.95
N GLY A 87 1.85 -1.92 -22.43
CA GLY A 87 2.03 -1.19 -23.69
C GLY A 87 1.50 0.25 -23.69
N LYS A 88 1.09 0.78 -22.53
CA LYS A 88 0.57 2.16 -22.40
C LYS A 88 1.55 3.04 -21.64
N THR A 89 1.57 4.33 -22.00
CA THR A 89 2.14 5.38 -21.15
C THR A 89 1.05 5.88 -20.21
N LEU A 90 1.31 5.83 -18.91
CA LEU A 90 0.32 6.19 -17.90
C LEU A 90 0.43 7.66 -17.49
N LYS A 91 -0.71 8.32 -17.29
CA LYS A 91 -0.81 9.56 -16.50
C LYS A 91 -1.63 9.19 -15.27
N ILE A 92 -0.96 9.13 -14.12
CA ILE A 92 -1.59 8.79 -12.83
C ILE A 92 -1.89 10.09 -12.10
N VAL A 93 -3.14 10.27 -11.71
CA VAL A 93 -3.57 11.40 -10.89
C VAL A 93 -3.73 10.90 -9.46
N LEU A 94 -2.90 11.37 -8.54
CA LEU A 94 -3.08 11.12 -7.12
C LEU A 94 -3.85 12.28 -6.50
N VAL A 95 -4.93 11.95 -5.81
CA VAL A 95 -5.72 12.92 -5.06
C VAL A 95 -5.06 13.08 -3.69
N LYS A 96 -4.87 14.32 -3.25
CA LYS A 96 -4.38 14.58 -1.89
C LYS A 96 -5.38 13.97 -0.92
N ALA A 97 -4.92 13.09 -0.03
CA ALA A 97 -5.78 12.51 0.98
C ALA A 97 -6.35 13.67 1.78
N ALA A 98 -7.68 13.70 1.95
CA ALA A 98 -8.28 14.68 2.84
C ALA A 98 -7.62 14.53 4.21
N ASP A 99 -6.96 15.60 4.66
CA ASP A 99 -6.73 15.79 6.07
C ASP A 99 -8.11 15.64 6.71
N ILE A 100 -8.23 14.74 7.68
CA ILE A 100 -9.41 14.80 8.52
C ILE A 100 -9.33 16.20 9.10
N GLU A 101 -10.26 17.09 8.73
CA GLU A 101 -10.63 18.20 9.60
C GLU A 101 -10.82 17.54 10.94
N GLU A 102 -9.82 17.74 11.79
CA GLU A 102 -9.74 17.20 13.11
C GLU A 102 -11.13 17.37 13.73
N VAL A 103 -11.92 16.30 13.75
CA VAL A 103 -13.29 16.32 14.27
C VAL A 103 -13.11 16.46 15.75
N GLN A 104 -12.88 17.71 16.15
CA GLN A 104 -12.47 18.22 17.45
C GLN A 104 -11.44 17.33 18.15
N LEU A 105 -10.23 17.84 18.37
CA LEU A 105 -9.38 17.35 19.47
C LEU A 105 -10.19 17.42 20.76
N ILE A 106 -10.94 16.36 21.06
CA ILE A 106 -11.37 16.07 22.40
C ILE A 106 -10.03 15.80 23.11
N PRO A 107 -9.71 16.52 24.20
CA PRO A 107 -8.48 16.28 24.93
C PRO A 107 -8.39 14.79 25.21
N PHE A 108 -7.29 14.20 24.72
CA PHE A 108 -7.05 12.77 24.70
C PHE A 108 -6.84 12.32 26.15
N THR A 109 -7.93 12.10 26.89
CA THR A 109 -7.82 11.47 28.20
C THR A 109 -7.32 10.05 27.97
N GLU A 110 -6.42 9.57 28.83
CA GLU A 110 -5.94 8.18 28.75
C GLU A 110 -7.10 7.17 28.79
N GLU A 111 -8.22 7.55 29.42
CA GLU A 111 -9.45 6.76 29.42
C GLU A 111 -10.13 6.68 28.04
N ALA A 112 -10.28 7.80 27.33
CA ALA A 112 -10.84 7.81 25.98
C ALA A 112 -9.96 6.98 25.03
N TYR A 113 -8.64 7.15 25.10
CA TYR A 113 -7.71 6.32 24.32
C TYR A 113 -7.91 4.83 24.60
N LYS A 114 -7.94 4.42 25.89
CA LYS A 114 -8.15 3.02 26.29
C LYS A 114 -9.45 2.44 25.72
N ASN A 115 -10.53 3.22 25.73
CA ASN A 115 -11.80 2.78 25.16
C ASN A 115 -11.73 2.65 23.63
N HIS A 116 -11.13 3.63 22.94
CA HIS A 116 -11.02 3.60 21.48
C HIS A 116 -10.08 2.49 20.99
N ILE A 117 -8.92 2.31 21.62
CA ILE A 117 -7.99 1.23 21.26
C ILE A 117 -8.61 -0.13 21.56
N TYR A 118 -9.32 -0.29 22.67
CA TYR A 118 -10.04 -1.53 22.99
C TYR A 118 -11.07 -1.87 21.90
N ASN A 119 -11.92 -0.91 21.54
CA ASN A 119 -12.94 -1.12 20.51
C ASN A 119 -12.32 -1.41 19.15
N PHE A 120 -11.25 -0.72 18.78
CA PHE A 120 -10.50 -1.00 17.56
C PHE A 120 -9.93 -2.42 17.56
N LEU A 121 -9.15 -2.79 18.58
CA LEU A 121 -8.51 -4.10 18.64
C LEU A 121 -9.54 -5.24 18.64
N LYS A 122 -10.62 -5.11 19.42
CA LYS A 122 -11.70 -6.10 19.49
C LYS A 122 -12.33 -6.37 18.13
N ASN A 123 -12.53 -5.33 17.32
CA ASN A 123 -13.21 -5.47 16.03
C ASN A 123 -12.25 -5.72 14.86
N PHE A 124 -10.99 -5.30 14.98
CA PHE A 124 -9.99 -5.47 13.93
C PHE A 124 -9.25 -6.82 14.03
N ILE A 125 -8.81 -7.20 15.23
CA ILE A 125 -8.15 -8.50 15.48
C ILE A 125 -9.19 -9.58 15.82
N GLY A 126 -10.25 -9.20 16.54
CA GLY A 126 -11.24 -10.10 17.08
C GLY A 126 -11.25 -10.12 18.61
N SER A 127 -12.15 -10.92 19.17
CA SER A 127 -12.36 -11.04 20.63
C SER A 127 -11.21 -11.75 21.35
N ASP A 128 -10.52 -12.68 20.69
CA ASP A 128 -9.35 -13.36 21.24
C ASP A 128 -8.06 -12.69 20.74
N GLN A 129 -7.36 -12.03 21.66
CA GLN A 129 -6.14 -11.27 21.41
C GLN A 129 -4.94 -11.79 22.21
N GLN A 130 -5.07 -12.94 22.88
CA GLN A 130 -4.04 -13.39 23.84
C GLN A 130 -2.65 -13.50 23.20
N ASN A 131 -2.61 -13.95 21.94
CA ASN A 131 -1.36 -14.23 21.23
C ASN A 131 -1.06 -13.26 20.10
N VAL A 132 -1.95 -12.30 19.82
CA VAL A 132 -1.82 -11.36 18.69
C VAL A 132 -1.68 -9.94 19.22
N LYS A 133 -0.62 -9.23 18.80
CA LYS A 133 -0.37 -7.85 19.24
C LYS A 133 0.02 -6.97 18.06
N ILE A 134 -0.57 -5.77 18.02
CA ILE A 134 -0.08 -4.69 17.16
C ILE A 134 1.05 -3.97 17.94
N ARG A 135 2.27 -3.92 17.42
CA ARG A 135 3.43 -3.35 18.15
C ARG A 135 3.39 -1.82 18.19
N ASN A 136 2.87 -1.19 17.14
CA ASN A 136 2.85 0.26 16.96
C ASN A 136 1.47 0.91 17.23
N GLN A 137 0.69 0.37 18.17
CA GLN A 137 -0.66 0.87 18.53
C GLN A 137 -0.71 2.37 18.84
N ARG A 138 0.30 2.90 19.53
CA ARG A 138 0.36 4.32 19.92
C ARG A 138 0.50 5.26 18.71
N SER A 139 0.86 4.75 17.54
CA SER A 139 0.89 5.55 16.31
C SER A 139 -0.49 5.75 15.69
N LEU A 140 -1.48 4.93 16.07
CA LEU A 140 -2.86 5.06 15.59
C LEU A 140 -3.45 6.41 15.95
N LYS A 141 -4.18 6.98 15.00
CA LYS A 141 -4.95 8.21 15.16
C LYS A 141 -6.43 7.85 15.19
N PHE A 142 -7.14 8.41 16.14
CA PHE A 142 -8.55 8.17 16.37
C PHE A 142 -9.31 9.48 16.16
N ALA A 143 -10.39 9.42 15.39
CA ALA A 143 -11.36 10.49 15.26
C ALA A 143 -12.73 9.95 15.67
N TYR A 144 -13.43 10.65 16.57
CA TYR A 144 -14.72 10.23 17.07
C TYR A 144 -15.81 11.25 16.74
N ASP A 145 -16.74 10.85 15.89
CA ASP A 145 -17.94 11.63 15.61
C ASP A 145 -19.00 11.33 16.67
N ARG A 146 -19.15 12.24 17.65
CA ARG A 146 -20.16 12.12 18.73
C ARG A 146 -21.60 12.13 18.21
N LYS A 147 -21.88 12.85 17.13
CA LYS A 147 -23.26 13.00 16.60
C LYS A 147 -23.72 11.69 15.98
N ASN A 148 -22.86 11.09 15.16
CA ASN A 148 -23.19 9.88 14.44
C ASN A 148 -22.74 8.60 15.17
N ASN A 149 -21.90 8.71 16.19
CA ASN A 149 -21.28 7.63 16.97
C ASN A 149 -20.34 6.75 16.13
N PHE A 150 -19.60 7.37 15.20
CA PHE A 150 -18.58 6.68 14.42
C PHE A 150 -17.20 6.89 15.01
N LEU A 151 -16.47 5.79 15.21
CA LEU A 151 -15.04 5.81 15.51
C LEU A 151 -14.26 5.51 14.24
N THR A 152 -13.52 6.49 13.75
CA THR A 152 -12.60 6.32 12.62
C THR A 152 -11.18 6.16 13.15
N VAL A 153 -10.46 5.18 12.59
CA VAL A 153 -9.07 4.87 12.95
C VAL A 153 -8.21 4.96 11.70
N LYS A 154 -7.12 5.72 11.80
CA LYS A 154 -6.08 5.84 10.77
C LYS A 154 -4.73 5.39 11.33
N ALA A 155 -3.94 4.76 10.49
CA ALA A 155 -2.56 4.37 10.81
C ALA A 155 -1.60 5.24 9.96
N PRO A 156 -0.81 6.14 10.57
CA PRO A 156 0.18 6.94 9.84
C PRO A 156 1.30 6.10 9.22
N GLN A 157 1.48 4.87 9.69
CA GLN A 157 2.44 3.90 9.22
C GLN A 157 1.79 2.51 9.22
N PRO A 158 2.26 1.56 8.39
CA PRO A 158 1.76 0.19 8.39
C PRO A 158 1.77 -0.44 9.78
N LEU A 159 0.75 -1.20 10.10
CA LEU A 159 0.61 -1.91 11.37
C LEU A 159 1.56 -3.10 11.40
N ILE A 160 2.28 -3.26 12.51
CA ILE A 160 3.16 -4.40 12.75
C ILE A 160 2.40 -5.36 13.65
N ILE A 161 1.78 -6.38 13.06
CA ILE A 161 0.94 -7.36 13.74
C ILE A 161 1.77 -8.63 13.99
N GLU A 162 2.01 -8.93 15.26
CA GLU A 162 2.79 -10.07 15.71
C GLU A 162 1.85 -11.16 16.27
N ASN A 163 2.01 -12.41 15.83
CA ASN A 163 1.42 -13.57 16.49
C ASN A 163 2.51 -14.43 17.12
N LYS A 164 2.64 -14.37 18.44
CA LYS A 164 3.74 -15.05 19.15
C LYS A 164 3.60 -16.56 19.18
N ASN A 165 2.38 -17.08 19.15
CA ASN A 165 2.14 -18.52 19.19
C ASN A 165 2.48 -19.18 17.84
N LEU A 166 2.21 -18.48 16.73
CA LEU A 166 2.47 -18.97 15.38
C LEU A 166 3.81 -18.50 14.81
N GLY A 167 4.48 -17.55 15.47
CA GLY A 167 5.84 -17.11 15.14
C GLY A 167 5.93 -16.20 13.90
N TYR A 168 4.85 -15.50 13.54
CA TYR A 168 4.84 -14.60 12.39
C TYR A 168 4.71 -13.13 12.79
N GLU A 169 5.20 -12.26 11.90
CA GLU A 169 4.96 -10.82 11.87
C GLU A 169 4.37 -10.44 10.50
N ILE A 170 3.30 -9.64 10.52
CA ILE A 170 2.65 -9.12 9.31
C ILE A 170 2.76 -7.60 9.34
N VAL A 171 3.18 -7.03 8.22
CA VAL A 171 3.11 -5.59 7.96
C VAL A 171 1.84 -5.33 7.18
N TYR A 172 0.89 -4.63 7.79
CA TYR A 172 -0.45 -4.42 7.24
C TYR A 172 -0.73 -2.94 7.02
N ASP A 173 -0.99 -2.54 5.77
CA ASP A 173 -1.34 -1.17 5.43
C ASP A 173 -2.84 -0.89 5.66
N LEU A 174 -3.15 -0.16 6.74
CA LEU A 174 -4.54 0.15 7.10
C LEU A 174 -5.00 1.40 6.35
N LEU A 175 -5.59 1.19 5.17
CA LEU A 175 -6.12 2.28 4.33
C LEU A 175 -7.25 3.07 5.02
N GLY A 176 -8.11 2.39 5.79
CA GLY A 176 -9.16 3.04 6.56
C GLY A 176 -9.96 2.05 7.41
N PHE A 177 -10.37 2.50 8.60
CA PHE A 177 -11.21 1.72 9.50
C PHE A 177 -12.25 2.65 10.12
N THR A 178 -13.53 2.28 10.05
CA THR A 178 -14.62 3.02 10.67
C THR A 178 -15.57 2.06 11.34
N LEU A 179 -15.99 2.43 12.54
CA LEU A 179 -16.76 1.57 13.43
C LEU A 179 -18.00 2.32 13.92
N ASP A 180 -19.18 1.73 13.68
CA ASP A 180 -20.48 2.23 14.15
C ASP A 180 -20.72 1.75 15.58
N LEU A 181 -20.50 2.61 16.57
CA LEU A 181 -20.63 2.22 17.99
C LEU A 181 -22.09 1.92 18.40
N LYS A 182 -23.10 2.20 17.56
CA LYS A 182 -24.49 1.86 17.88
C LYS A 182 -24.82 0.39 17.65
N LYS A 183 -23.98 -0.34 16.90
CA LYS A 183 -24.25 -1.70 16.44
C LYS A 183 -23.45 -2.79 17.18
N ILE A 184 -22.82 -2.44 18.30
CA ILE A 184 -21.86 -3.26 19.03
C ILE A 184 -22.28 -3.36 20.49
#